data_AF-A0A934XBS5-F1
#
_entry.id   AF-A0A934XBS5-F1
#
_cell.length_a   1.000
_cell.length_b   1.000
_cell.length_c   1.000
_cell.angle_alpha   90.00
_cell.angle_beta   90.00
_cell.angle_gamma   90.00
#
_symmetry.space_group_name_H-M   'P 1'
#
loop_
_entity.id
_entity.type
_entity.pdbx_description
1 polymer ?
#
loop_
_entity_poly.entity_id
_entity_poly.type
_entity_poly.pdbx_seq_one_letter_code
_entity_poly.pdbx_strand_id
1 'polypeptide(L)'
;MKIIPSGRVTSAKGYALRAWILCATALTPILAYSQINTLDGEWMGGLACGELQTPSARSTKAFTAGVTLNTSMGSMRGTRQSAQILETYSGSIDRTGRVTLDASGHWKGDPSRAWRIRLHGNQSGSRMVLRGPMESPDGKTHLRACHMELSNLAVEQRARANSKPSPVVPKTSVRPTHPAEPAREPPPPAGQKQQGEQAQAAKALEQKAIENAAEERAITAKRQADDATAATARTQALEIENARLLAEKAAAERAAAEKAATEKRAADAKKVPIKARSTMDL
;
A
#
# COMPACT_ATOMS: atom_id res chain seq x y z
N MET A 1 27.47 -7.42 46.20
CA MET A 1 26.35 -8.35 46.42
C MET A 1 25.37 -7.71 47.39
N LYS A 2 24.13 -7.47 46.98
CA LYS A 2 23.12 -6.75 47.77
C LYS A 2 21.97 -7.73 48.04
N ILE A 3 21.77 -8.09 49.31
CA ILE A 3 20.76 -9.04 49.77
C ILE A 3 19.47 -8.23 50.01
N ILE A 4 18.36 -8.62 49.37
CA ILE A 4 17.03 -8.05 49.56
C ILE A 4 16.21 -9.07 50.36
N PRO A 5 15.60 -8.70 51.51
CA PRO A 5 14.78 -9.63 52.28
C PRO A 5 13.37 -9.77 51.69
N SER A 6 12.89 -11.00 51.68
CA SER A 6 11.53 -11.39 51.33
C SER A 6 10.55 -11.01 52.44
N GLY A 7 9.60 -10.12 52.13
CA GLY A 7 8.44 -9.84 52.98
C GLY A 7 7.23 -10.67 52.53
N ARG A 8 6.74 -11.51 53.44
CA ARG A 8 5.49 -12.29 53.34
C ARG A 8 4.61 -11.90 54.53
N VAL A 9 3.41 -11.36 54.34
CA VAL A 9 2.37 -11.30 55.41
C VAL A 9 0.94 -11.31 54.80
N THR A 10 0.21 -12.40 55.13
CA THR A 10 -1.25 -12.63 55.37
C THR A 10 -2.31 -11.94 54.49
N SER A 11 -3.21 -12.66 53.81
CA SER A 11 -4.39 -13.43 54.30
C SER A 11 -5.37 -12.61 55.15
N ALA A 12 -6.48 -12.18 54.52
CA ALA A 12 -7.73 -11.88 55.21
C ALA A 12 -8.92 -12.36 54.35
N LYS A 13 -9.62 -13.35 54.90
CA LYS A 13 -10.86 -13.93 54.41
C LYS A 13 -12.01 -12.92 54.54
N GLY A 14 -12.95 -12.97 53.60
CA GLY A 14 -14.34 -12.61 53.89
C GLY A 14 -14.96 -11.53 53.02
N TYR A 15 -15.19 -11.83 51.73
CA TYR A 15 -16.29 -11.24 50.93
C TYR A 15 -16.76 -12.25 49.88
N ALA A 16 -17.23 -13.40 50.36
CA ALA A 16 -18.10 -14.29 49.57
C ALA A 16 -19.54 -13.76 49.69
N LEU A 17 -20.30 -13.80 48.59
CA LEU A 17 -21.70 -13.35 48.44
C LEU A 17 -21.98 -11.88 48.05
N ARG A 18 -21.26 -11.30 47.09
CA ARG A 18 -21.81 -10.28 46.16
C ARG A 18 -21.19 -10.34 44.74
N ALA A 19 -20.74 -11.52 44.31
CA ALA A 19 -19.92 -11.70 43.09
C ALA A 19 -20.64 -12.36 41.90
N TRP A 20 -21.98 -12.36 41.84
CA TRP A 20 -22.72 -13.12 40.83
C TRP A 20 -23.66 -12.31 39.90
N ILE A 21 -23.76 -10.99 40.03
CA ILE A 21 -24.62 -10.14 39.15
C ILE A 21 -23.82 -9.06 38.39
N LEU A 22 -22.49 -9.22 38.29
CA LEU A 22 -21.60 -8.30 37.55
C LEU A 22 -20.68 -9.04 36.56
N CYS A 23 -21.11 -10.21 36.08
CA CYS A 23 -20.34 -11.03 35.13
C CYS A 23 -21.06 -11.25 33.77
N ALA A 24 -22.23 -10.64 33.56
CA ALA A 24 -23.04 -10.82 32.35
C ALA A 24 -22.83 -9.74 31.27
N THR A 25 -21.96 -8.75 31.49
CA THR A 25 -21.63 -7.70 30.50
C THR A 25 -20.21 -7.82 29.92
N ALA A 26 -19.51 -8.92 30.17
CA ALA A 26 -18.13 -9.15 29.70
C ALA A 26 -18.00 -10.09 28.48
N LEU A 27 -19.12 -10.47 27.83
CA LEU A 27 -19.12 -11.47 26.76
C LEU A 27 -19.98 -11.07 25.56
N THR A 28 -20.00 -9.79 25.19
CA THR A 28 -20.17 -9.45 23.77
C THR A 28 -18.78 -9.41 23.15
N PRO A 29 -18.34 -10.44 22.40
CA PRO A 29 -17.23 -10.29 21.47
C PRO A 29 -17.67 -9.28 20.41
N ILE A 30 -17.42 -8.00 20.70
CA ILE A 30 -17.65 -6.88 19.81
C ILE A 30 -16.84 -7.16 18.54
N LEU A 31 -17.58 -7.47 17.47
CA LEU A 31 -17.38 -7.25 16.02
C LEU A 31 -16.16 -6.42 15.56
N ALA A 32 -14.94 -6.67 16.06
CA ALA A 32 -13.74 -5.93 15.67
C ALA A 32 -13.00 -6.57 14.47
N TYR A 33 -13.40 -7.77 14.04
CA TYR A 33 -12.73 -8.47 12.93
C TYR A 33 -13.15 -8.01 11.53
N SER A 34 -14.14 -7.14 11.39
CA SER A 34 -14.58 -6.64 10.07
C SER A 34 -13.83 -5.39 9.58
N GLN A 35 -12.96 -4.78 10.40
CA GLN A 35 -12.27 -3.55 10.00
C GLN A 35 -11.07 -3.76 9.07
N ILE A 36 -10.44 -4.95 9.07
CA ILE A 36 -9.20 -5.17 8.30
C ILE A 36 -9.46 -5.10 6.78
N ASN A 37 -10.60 -5.62 6.31
CA ASN A 37 -10.96 -5.58 4.88
C ASN A 37 -11.35 -4.19 4.37
N THR A 38 -11.43 -3.17 5.23
CA THR A 38 -11.78 -1.80 4.78
C THR A 38 -10.58 -1.00 4.28
N LEU A 39 -9.36 -1.49 4.53
CA LEU A 39 -8.12 -0.82 4.12
C LEU A 39 -7.68 -1.24 2.72
N ASP A 40 -8.12 -2.42 2.27
CA ASP A 40 -7.77 -2.94 0.96
C ASP A 40 -8.43 -2.16 -0.17
N GLY A 41 -7.75 -2.14 -1.31
CA GLY A 41 -8.21 -1.49 -2.53
C GLY A 41 -7.37 -0.29 -2.95
N GLU A 42 -7.94 0.51 -3.84
CA GLU A 42 -7.27 1.64 -4.47
C GLU A 42 -7.47 2.93 -3.68
N TRP A 43 -6.34 3.55 -3.34
CA TRP A 43 -6.25 4.83 -2.65
C TRP A 43 -5.71 5.87 -3.63
N MET A 44 -6.46 6.96 -3.80
CA MET A 44 -6.10 8.04 -4.73
C MET A 44 -6.00 9.37 -4.00
N GLY A 45 -5.09 10.23 -4.44
CA GLY A 45 -5.00 11.57 -3.91
C GLY A 45 -3.80 12.34 -4.43
N GLY A 46 -3.26 13.22 -3.58
CA GLY A 46 -2.24 14.18 -3.98
C GLY A 46 -1.03 14.19 -3.04
N LEU A 47 0.17 14.21 -3.63
CA LEU A 47 1.42 14.55 -2.97
C LEU A 47 1.75 16.02 -3.26
N ALA A 48 1.79 16.85 -2.23
CA ALA A 48 2.24 18.23 -2.29
C ALA A 48 3.59 18.35 -1.59
N CYS A 49 4.59 18.90 -2.28
CA CYS A 49 5.90 19.18 -1.72
C CYS A 49 6.16 20.68 -1.79
N GLY A 50 6.60 21.26 -0.66
CA GLY A 50 6.94 22.67 -0.55
C GLY A 50 8.14 23.07 -1.39
N GLU A 51 8.59 24.31 -1.22
CA GLU A 51 9.78 24.82 -1.89
C GLU A 51 11.05 24.04 -1.55
N LEU A 52 12.03 24.13 -2.44
CA LEU A 52 13.32 23.49 -2.24
C LEU A 52 14.10 24.21 -1.13
N GLN A 53 14.58 23.45 -0.15
CA GLN A 53 15.33 23.99 0.99
C GLN A 53 16.82 24.16 0.69
N THR A 54 17.32 23.58 -0.41
CA THR A 54 18.72 23.70 -0.80
C THR A 54 18.93 24.85 -1.80
N PRO A 55 19.89 25.76 -1.54
CA PRO A 55 20.09 26.96 -2.37
C PRO A 55 20.69 26.68 -3.76
N SER A 56 21.17 25.46 -4.02
CA SER A 56 21.98 25.13 -5.21
C SER A 56 21.19 24.52 -6.38
N ALA A 57 19.88 24.26 -6.25
CA ALA A 57 19.14 23.59 -7.32
C ALA A 57 18.23 24.51 -8.14
N ARG A 58 18.12 24.18 -9.44
CA ARG A 58 17.40 24.99 -10.44
C ARG A 58 15.87 25.03 -10.28
N SER A 59 15.29 24.13 -9.48
CA SER A 59 13.83 24.07 -9.28
C SER A 59 13.50 24.43 -7.85
N THR A 60 13.15 25.67 -7.60
CA THR A 60 12.82 26.20 -6.27
C THR A 60 11.33 26.08 -5.93
N LYS A 61 10.46 26.08 -6.94
CA LYS A 61 9.00 26.14 -6.75
C LYS A 61 8.43 24.89 -6.08
N ALA A 62 7.42 25.07 -5.25
CA ALA A 62 6.58 23.99 -4.71
C ALA A 62 5.82 23.28 -5.86
N PHE A 63 5.42 22.04 -5.63
CA PHE A 63 4.65 21.26 -6.63
C PHE A 63 3.62 20.34 -5.99
N THR A 64 2.63 19.95 -6.80
CA THR A 64 1.63 18.94 -6.45
C THR A 64 1.57 17.87 -7.53
N ALA A 65 1.34 16.62 -7.12
CA ALA A 65 1.32 15.45 -7.97
C ALA A 65 0.17 14.51 -7.58
N GLY A 66 -0.56 13.98 -8.57
CA GLY A 66 -1.52 12.91 -8.33
C GLY A 66 -0.82 11.59 -8.00
N VAL A 67 -1.33 10.84 -7.04
CA VAL A 67 -0.79 9.55 -6.59
C VAL A 67 -1.93 8.53 -6.47
N THR A 68 -1.66 7.32 -6.95
CA THR A 68 -2.53 6.15 -6.79
C THR A 68 -1.73 5.03 -6.12
N LEU A 69 -2.25 4.50 -5.03
CA LEU A 69 -1.67 3.37 -4.29
C LEU A 69 -2.69 2.24 -4.22
N ASN A 70 -2.23 1.00 -4.42
CA ASN A 70 -3.00 -0.20 -4.16
C ASN A 70 -2.60 -0.76 -2.79
N THR A 71 -3.58 -1.04 -1.94
CA THR A 71 -3.38 -1.62 -0.61
C THR A 71 -3.96 -3.03 -0.58
N SER A 72 -3.16 -3.97 -0.07
CA SER A 72 -3.58 -5.35 0.14
C SER A 72 -2.97 -5.89 1.43
N MET A 73 -3.80 -6.38 2.34
CA MET A 73 -3.40 -6.91 3.64
C MET A 73 -2.54 -5.93 4.46
N GLY A 74 -2.83 -4.64 4.35
CA GLY A 74 -2.07 -3.57 5.00
C GLY A 74 -0.73 -3.23 4.33
N SER A 75 -0.32 -3.90 3.26
CA SER A 75 0.82 -3.48 2.42
C SER A 75 0.36 -2.51 1.34
N MET A 76 1.06 -1.39 1.18
CA MET A 76 0.78 -0.36 0.18
C MET A 76 1.83 -0.40 -0.93
N ARG A 77 1.41 -0.33 -2.19
CA ARG A 77 2.31 -0.21 -3.35
C ARG A 77 1.73 0.73 -4.40
N GLY A 78 2.59 1.43 -5.11
CA GLY A 78 2.17 2.23 -6.26
C GLY A 78 3.36 2.66 -7.11
N THR A 79 3.06 3.13 -8.32
CA THR A 79 4.04 3.71 -9.21
C THR A 79 3.45 4.97 -9.83
N ARG A 80 4.30 5.98 -10.02
CA ARG A 80 3.95 7.19 -10.74
C ARG A 80 4.96 7.38 -11.84
N GLN A 81 4.45 7.48 -13.05
CA GLN A 81 5.27 7.68 -14.24
C GLN A 81 4.77 8.92 -14.97
N SER A 82 5.68 9.85 -15.24
CA SER A 82 5.42 10.99 -16.12
C SER A 82 6.38 10.96 -17.31
N ALA A 83 6.33 11.99 -18.16
CA ALA A 83 7.31 12.18 -19.23
C ALA A 83 8.75 12.33 -18.70
N GLN A 84 8.91 12.88 -17.49
CA GLN A 84 10.22 13.26 -16.96
C GLN A 84 10.70 12.42 -15.79
N ILE A 85 9.79 11.79 -15.04
CA ILE A 85 10.11 11.13 -13.78
C ILE A 85 9.51 9.73 -13.71
N LEU A 86 10.18 8.87 -12.93
CA LEU A 86 9.71 7.57 -12.51
C LEU A 86 9.80 7.51 -10.99
N GLU A 87 8.69 7.23 -10.33
CA GLU A 87 8.60 7.11 -8.87
C GLU A 87 7.92 5.79 -8.49
N THR A 88 8.44 5.14 -7.46
CA THR A 88 7.89 3.93 -6.86
C THR A 88 7.55 4.22 -5.40
N TYR A 89 6.44 3.64 -4.93
CA TYR A 89 5.92 3.81 -3.59
C TYR A 89 5.76 2.42 -2.94
N SER A 90 6.19 2.29 -1.70
CA SER A 90 6.06 1.08 -0.89
C SER A 90 5.83 1.45 0.57
N GLY A 91 4.86 0.83 1.21
CA GLY A 91 4.53 1.17 2.60
C GLY A 91 3.69 0.12 3.28
N SER A 92 3.25 0.47 4.48
CA SER A 92 2.34 -0.35 5.27
C SER A 92 1.43 0.50 6.15
N ILE A 93 0.28 -0.09 6.49
CA ILE A 93 -0.70 0.42 7.43
C ILE A 93 -0.81 -0.62 8.54
N ASP A 94 -0.53 -0.22 9.77
CA ASP A 94 -0.68 -1.11 10.91
C ASP A 94 -2.14 -1.13 11.43
N ARG A 95 -2.41 -2.03 12.37
CA ARG A 95 -3.76 -2.18 12.97
C ARG A 95 -4.20 -0.98 13.81
N THR A 96 -3.26 -0.11 14.19
CA THR A 96 -3.58 1.14 14.93
C THR A 96 -3.96 2.27 13.98
N GLY A 97 -3.89 2.03 12.67
CA GLY A 97 -4.11 3.04 11.63
C GLY A 97 -2.86 3.87 11.37
N ARG A 98 -1.69 3.56 11.95
CA ARG A 98 -0.46 4.26 11.62
C ARG A 98 0.01 3.83 10.24
N VAL A 99 0.36 4.80 9.42
CA VAL A 99 0.79 4.59 8.04
C VAL A 99 2.25 5.01 7.89
N THR A 100 3.04 4.16 7.26
CA THR A 100 4.40 4.47 6.83
C THR A 100 4.52 4.23 5.33
N LEU A 101 5.00 5.22 4.59
CA LEU A 101 5.15 5.15 3.14
C LEU A 101 6.52 5.68 2.74
N ASP A 102 7.30 4.81 2.12
CA ASP A 102 8.56 5.16 1.47
C ASP A 102 8.32 5.30 -0.04
N ALA A 103 8.89 6.34 -0.63
CA ALA A 103 8.95 6.50 -2.07
C ALA A 103 10.38 6.72 -2.53
N SER A 104 10.71 6.23 -3.71
CA SER A 104 11.97 6.53 -4.40
C SER A 104 11.67 6.96 -5.81
N GLY A 105 12.34 8.02 -6.27
CA GLY A 105 12.14 8.56 -7.60
C GLY A 105 13.43 8.98 -8.25
N HIS A 106 13.42 9.08 -9.57
CA HIS A 106 14.51 9.66 -10.34
C HIS A 106 14.00 10.29 -11.64
N TRP A 107 14.84 11.13 -12.25
CA TRP A 107 14.59 11.63 -13.60
C TRP A 107 14.87 10.52 -14.62
N LYS A 108 14.01 10.40 -15.63
CA LYS A 108 14.19 9.42 -16.70
C LYS A 108 15.42 9.69 -17.56
N GLY A 109 15.71 10.97 -17.81
CA GLY A 109 16.89 11.39 -18.57
C GLY A 109 18.19 11.42 -17.76
N ASP A 110 18.10 11.29 -16.43
CA ASP A 110 19.25 11.33 -15.54
C ASP A 110 18.94 10.59 -14.22
N PRO A 111 19.22 9.27 -14.15
CA PRO A 111 18.99 8.47 -12.96
C PRO A 111 19.81 8.90 -11.74
N SER A 112 20.91 9.65 -11.93
CA SER A 112 21.72 10.16 -10.82
C SER A 112 20.97 11.23 -10.00
N ARG A 113 20.03 11.92 -10.64
CA ARG A 113 19.11 12.85 -9.98
C ARG A 113 17.95 12.08 -9.35
N ALA A 114 18.28 11.27 -8.36
CA ALA A 114 17.30 10.53 -7.58
C ALA A 114 16.89 11.30 -6.31
N TRP A 115 15.77 10.90 -5.73
CA TRP A 115 15.29 11.36 -4.43
C TRP A 115 14.62 10.21 -3.69
N ARG A 116 14.46 10.40 -2.38
CA ARG A 116 13.68 9.52 -1.51
C ARG A 116 12.66 10.35 -0.76
N ILE A 117 11.51 9.78 -0.45
CA ILE A 117 10.48 10.41 0.37
C ILE A 117 10.12 9.43 1.46
N ARG A 118 10.11 9.88 2.72
CA ARG A 118 9.65 9.07 3.85
C ARG A 118 8.47 9.79 4.48
N LEU A 119 7.28 9.21 4.38
CA LEU A 119 6.06 9.80 4.90
C LEU A 119 5.51 8.94 6.03
N HIS A 120 5.10 9.62 7.10
CA HIS A 120 4.45 9.01 8.25
C HIS A 120 3.12 9.72 8.49
N GLY A 121 2.11 8.96 8.90
CA GLY A 121 0.76 9.49 9.05
C GLY A 121 -0.16 8.55 9.78
N ASN A 122 -1.43 8.91 9.80
CA ASN A 122 -2.49 8.07 10.31
C ASN A 122 -3.62 7.97 9.28
N GLN A 123 -4.29 6.83 9.28
CA GLN A 123 -5.50 6.54 8.56
C GLN A 123 -6.70 6.78 9.49
N SER A 124 -7.72 7.45 8.97
CA SER A 124 -8.97 7.72 9.66
C SER A 124 -10.14 7.52 8.68
N GLY A 125 -10.82 6.38 8.80
CA GLY A 125 -11.92 6.02 7.91
C GLY A 125 -11.45 5.83 6.47
N SER A 126 -12.03 6.56 5.51
CA SER A 126 -11.64 6.48 4.10
C SER A 126 -10.50 7.41 3.72
N ARG A 127 -9.82 8.06 4.70
CA ARG A 127 -8.79 9.07 4.44
C ARG A 127 -7.47 8.73 5.12
N MET A 128 -6.37 9.10 4.46
CA MET A 128 -5.02 9.06 5.01
C MET A 128 -4.37 10.42 4.84
N VAL A 129 -3.65 10.86 5.88
CA VAL A 129 -2.85 12.07 5.84
C VAL A 129 -1.44 11.71 6.30
N LEU A 130 -0.47 11.90 5.41
CA LEU A 130 0.94 11.59 5.67
C LEU A 130 1.81 12.83 5.48
N ARG A 131 2.90 12.91 6.25
CA ARG A 131 3.86 14.01 6.22
C ARG A 131 5.27 13.47 6.35
N GLY A 132 6.22 14.17 5.74
CA GLY A 132 7.63 13.89 5.93
C GLY A 132 8.53 14.52 4.87
N PRO A 133 9.84 14.30 4.96
CA PRO A 133 10.79 14.93 4.08
C PRO A 133 10.90 14.19 2.73
N MET A 134 11.20 14.98 1.70
CA MET A 134 11.89 14.51 0.51
C MET A 134 13.38 14.76 0.72
N GLU A 135 14.18 13.73 0.56
CA GLU A 135 15.61 13.71 0.82
C GLU A 135 16.39 13.35 -0.45
N SER A 136 17.67 13.68 -0.45
CA SER A 136 18.63 13.15 -1.42
C SER A 136 18.72 11.60 -1.34
N PRO A 137 19.28 10.93 -2.36
CA PRO A 137 19.35 9.46 -2.40
C PRO A 137 20.08 8.84 -1.20
N ASP A 138 21.07 9.56 -0.66
CA ASP A 138 21.85 9.19 0.52
C ASP A 138 21.13 9.48 1.86
N GLY A 139 19.97 10.14 1.81
CA GLY A 139 19.19 10.53 3.00
C GLY A 139 19.82 11.62 3.85
N LYS A 140 20.90 12.28 3.38
CA LYS A 140 21.64 13.27 4.19
C LYS A 140 21.11 14.68 4.03
N THR A 141 20.55 15.00 2.87
CA THR A 141 20.11 16.35 2.52
C THR A 141 18.60 16.38 2.43
N HIS A 142 17.97 17.20 3.27
CA HIS A 142 16.55 17.48 3.15
C HIS A 142 16.33 18.42 1.97
N LEU A 143 15.59 17.95 0.98
CA LEU A 143 15.27 18.72 -0.23
C LEU A 143 13.99 19.51 -0.02
N ARG A 144 12.92 18.88 0.47
CA ARG A 144 11.58 19.49 0.63
C ARG A 144 10.82 18.89 1.82
N ALA A 145 9.85 19.64 2.34
CA ALA A 145 8.79 19.08 3.18
C ALA A 145 7.60 18.68 2.31
N CYS A 146 7.11 17.46 2.48
CA CYS A 146 6.01 16.90 1.70
C CYS A 146 4.81 16.51 2.57
N HIS A 147 3.64 16.61 1.96
CA HIS A 147 2.34 16.28 2.51
C HIS A 147 1.59 15.42 1.50
N MET A 148 0.98 14.32 1.95
CA MET A 148 0.19 13.45 1.10
C MET A 148 -1.19 13.25 1.72
N GLU A 149 -2.23 13.47 0.93
CA GLU A 149 -3.61 13.13 1.28
C GLU A 149 -4.11 12.08 0.30
N LEU A 150 -4.69 11.00 0.81
CA LEU A 150 -5.27 9.93 0.01
C LEU A 150 -6.69 9.61 0.50
N SER A 151 -7.57 9.24 -0.43
CA SER A 151 -8.90 8.71 -0.15
C SER A 151 -9.11 7.33 -0.79
N ASN A 152 -9.84 6.45 -0.10
CA ASN A 152 -10.22 5.14 -0.63
C ASN A 152 -11.45 5.27 -1.51
N LEU A 153 -11.28 5.05 -2.82
CA LEU A 153 -12.35 5.20 -3.80
C LEU A 153 -13.52 4.24 -3.56
N ALA A 154 -13.23 2.99 -3.16
CA ALA A 154 -14.28 1.98 -2.97
C ALA A 154 -15.18 2.35 -1.80
N VAL A 155 -14.62 2.88 -0.71
CA VAL A 155 -15.39 3.34 0.45
C VAL A 155 -16.22 4.58 0.09
N GLU A 156 -15.64 5.55 -0.62
CA GLU A 156 -16.37 6.75 -1.06
C GLU A 156 -17.52 6.40 -2.03
N GLN A 157 -17.31 5.48 -2.96
CA GLN A 157 -18.35 5.02 -3.88
C GLN A 157 -19.49 4.30 -3.13
N ARG A 158 -19.18 3.44 -2.16
CA ARG A 158 -20.20 2.80 -1.31
C ARG A 158 -20.96 3.82 -0.46
N ALA A 159 -20.28 4.82 0.08
CA ALA A 159 -20.93 5.89 0.83
C ALA A 159 -21.92 6.67 -0.04
N ARG A 160 -21.55 6.98 -1.30
CA ARG A 160 -22.43 7.63 -2.28
C ARG A 160 -23.62 6.75 -2.70
N ALA A 161 -23.40 5.45 -2.87
CA ALA A 161 -24.48 4.52 -3.19
C ALA A 161 -25.50 4.39 -2.05
N ASN A 162 -25.03 4.48 -0.81
CA ASN A 162 -25.88 4.39 0.38
C ASN A 162 -26.55 5.71 0.77
N SER A 163 -26.04 6.86 0.30
CA SER A 163 -26.76 8.12 0.44
C SER A 163 -27.97 8.12 -0.51
N LYS A 164 -29.12 7.65 0.01
CA LYS A 164 -30.42 7.69 -0.68
C LYS A 164 -30.64 9.12 -1.20
N PRO A 165 -30.93 9.32 -2.50
CA PRO A 165 -31.18 10.65 -3.03
C PRO A 165 -32.33 11.25 -2.22
N SER A 166 -32.07 12.39 -1.56
CA SER A 166 -33.13 13.13 -0.90
C SER A 166 -34.18 13.44 -1.95
N PRO A 167 -35.47 13.14 -1.69
CA PRO A 167 -36.53 13.44 -2.65
C PRO A 167 -36.45 14.94 -2.96
N VAL A 168 -36.18 15.24 -4.22
CA VAL A 168 -36.23 16.60 -4.75
C VAL A 168 -37.66 17.06 -4.55
N VAL A 169 -37.90 17.88 -3.52
CA VAL A 169 -39.18 18.56 -3.35
C VAL A 169 -39.34 19.44 -4.59
N PRO A 170 -40.32 19.19 -5.48
CA PRO A 170 -40.49 20.01 -6.65
C PRO A 170 -40.81 21.43 -6.20
N LYS A 171 -39.91 22.37 -6.50
CA LYS A 171 -40.23 23.80 -6.42
C LYS A 171 -41.29 24.06 -7.47
N THR A 172 -42.52 24.30 -7.01
CA THR A 172 -43.61 24.84 -7.79
C THR A 172 -43.17 26.18 -8.38
N SER A 173 -42.64 26.16 -9.60
CA SER A 173 -42.33 27.36 -10.37
C SER A 173 -43.64 27.88 -10.96
N VAL A 174 -44.09 29.01 -10.44
CA VAL A 174 -45.24 29.74 -10.96
C VAL A 174 -44.89 30.32 -12.33
N ARG A 175 -45.72 29.94 -13.30
CA ARG A 175 -45.76 30.35 -14.72
C ARG A 175 -45.97 31.86 -14.88
N PRO A 176 -45.28 32.50 -15.84
CA PRO A 176 -45.87 33.61 -16.59
C PRO A 176 -46.21 33.18 -18.02
N THR A 177 -47.43 33.49 -18.42
CA THR A 177 -48.09 33.20 -19.69
C THR A 177 -47.61 34.19 -20.75
N HIS A 178 -47.15 33.71 -21.91
CA HIS A 178 -46.96 34.54 -23.12
C HIS A 178 -48.11 34.33 -24.13
N PRO A 179 -48.47 35.36 -24.94
CA PRO A 179 -49.62 35.32 -25.84
C PRO A 179 -49.32 34.54 -27.14
N ALA A 180 -50.41 34.03 -27.71
CA ALA A 180 -50.48 33.18 -28.89
C ALA A 180 -49.91 33.83 -30.17
N GLU A 181 -49.14 33.04 -30.93
CA GLU A 181 -48.68 33.32 -32.29
C GLU A 181 -49.44 32.43 -33.29
N PRO A 182 -49.80 32.92 -34.50
CA PRO A 182 -50.73 32.23 -35.40
C PRO A 182 -50.10 31.04 -36.10
N ALA A 183 -50.90 29.97 -36.21
CA ALA A 183 -50.56 28.72 -36.88
C ALA A 183 -50.24 28.92 -38.37
N ARG A 184 -49.04 28.47 -38.78
CA ARG A 184 -48.74 28.09 -40.17
C ARG A 184 -48.69 26.57 -40.24
N GLU A 185 -49.52 25.98 -41.09
CA GLU A 185 -49.49 24.55 -41.41
C GLU A 185 -48.16 24.14 -42.04
N PRO A 186 -47.50 23.09 -41.54
CA PRO A 186 -46.33 22.51 -42.19
C PRO A 186 -46.74 21.62 -43.38
N PRO A 187 -45.97 21.61 -44.47
CA PRO A 187 -46.22 20.74 -45.61
C PRO A 187 -46.00 19.24 -45.27
N PRO A 188 -46.67 18.31 -45.96
CA PRO A 188 -46.56 16.88 -45.69
C PRO A 188 -45.16 16.33 -46.02
N PRO A 189 -44.58 15.46 -45.16
CA PRO A 189 -43.25 14.91 -45.38
C PRO A 189 -43.28 13.81 -46.45
N ALA A 190 -42.84 14.14 -47.66
CA ALA A 190 -42.47 13.16 -48.67
C ALA A 190 -41.03 12.68 -48.37
N GLY A 191 -40.86 11.47 -47.82
CA GLY A 191 -39.51 10.89 -47.65
C GLY A 191 -39.32 9.74 -46.65
N GLN A 192 -40.37 9.10 -46.13
CA GLN A 192 -40.25 8.13 -45.02
C GLN A 192 -39.55 6.79 -45.34
N LYS A 193 -39.21 6.47 -46.60
CA LYS A 193 -38.56 5.18 -46.93
C LYS A 193 -37.04 5.15 -46.73
N GLN A 194 -36.34 6.29 -46.76
CA GLN A 194 -34.87 6.32 -46.61
C GLN A 194 -34.37 6.36 -45.16
N GLN A 195 -35.21 6.74 -44.18
CA GLN A 195 -34.82 6.80 -42.77
C GLN A 195 -34.71 5.43 -42.08
N GLY A 196 -35.41 4.40 -42.58
CA GLY A 196 -35.36 3.05 -42.01
C GLY A 196 -34.03 2.34 -42.23
N GLU A 197 -33.45 2.45 -43.44
CA GLU A 197 -32.16 1.83 -43.77
C GLU A 197 -30.99 2.51 -43.05
N GLN A 198 -31.00 3.84 -42.91
CA GLN A 198 -29.96 4.54 -42.15
C GLN A 198 -29.98 4.17 -40.66
N ALA A 199 -31.16 3.97 -40.06
CA ALA A 199 -31.27 3.56 -38.66
C ALA A 199 -30.77 2.12 -38.41
N GLN A 200 -30.95 1.23 -39.39
CA GLN A 200 -30.45 -0.15 -39.29
C GLN A 200 -28.93 -0.23 -39.48
N ALA A 201 -28.37 0.55 -40.41
CA ALA A 201 -26.92 0.64 -40.60
C ALA A 201 -26.20 1.20 -39.37
N ALA A 202 -26.78 2.20 -38.70
CA ALA A 202 -26.22 2.77 -37.47
C ALA A 202 -26.16 1.76 -36.32
N LYS A 203 -27.23 0.96 -36.12
CA LYS A 203 -27.27 -0.09 -35.08
C LYS A 203 -26.25 -1.21 -35.33
N ALA A 204 -26.07 -1.63 -36.58
CA ALA A 204 -25.07 -2.64 -36.93
C ALA A 204 -23.64 -2.15 -36.65
N LEU A 205 -23.37 -0.87 -36.89
CA LEU A 205 -22.05 -0.27 -36.66
C LEU A 205 -21.75 -0.12 -35.16
N GLU A 206 -22.76 0.25 -34.36
CA GLU A 206 -22.65 0.32 -32.90
C GLU A 206 -22.40 -1.07 -32.29
N GLN A 207 -23.11 -2.10 -32.76
CA GLN A 207 -22.93 -3.47 -32.27
C GLN A 207 -21.53 -4.01 -32.59
N LYS A 208 -21.00 -3.72 -33.80
CA LYS A 208 -19.62 -4.06 -34.17
C LYS A 208 -18.58 -3.31 -33.33
N ALA A 209 -18.84 -2.05 -32.95
CA ALA A 209 -17.96 -1.29 -32.06
C ALA A 209 -17.92 -1.88 -30.64
N ILE A 210 -19.06 -2.36 -30.13
CA ILE A 210 -19.14 -3.03 -28.83
C ILE A 210 -18.36 -4.36 -28.84
N GLU A 211 -18.49 -5.15 -29.91
CA GLU A 211 -17.78 -6.42 -30.06
C GLU A 211 -16.26 -6.21 -30.12
N ASN A 212 -15.80 -5.26 -30.94
CA ASN A 212 -14.38 -4.90 -31.00
C ASN A 212 -13.84 -4.40 -29.65
N ALA A 213 -14.61 -3.59 -28.92
CA ALA A 213 -14.22 -3.11 -27.60
C ALA A 213 -14.17 -4.25 -26.56
N ALA A 214 -15.03 -5.26 -26.67
CA ALA A 214 -15.00 -6.44 -25.83
C ALA A 214 -13.76 -7.31 -26.11
N GLU A 215 -13.41 -7.50 -27.40
CA GLU A 215 -12.22 -8.24 -27.80
C GLU A 215 -10.94 -7.54 -27.33
N GLU A 216 -10.83 -6.22 -27.47
CA GLU A 216 -9.67 -5.45 -27.02
C GLU A 216 -9.48 -5.52 -25.48
N ARG A 217 -10.60 -5.50 -24.74
CA ARG A 217 -10.58 -5.73 -23.27
C ARG A 217 -10.12 -7.14 -22.92
N ALA A 218 -10.56 -8.16 -23.65
CA ALA A 218 -10.13 -9.54 -23.42
C ALA A 218 -8.62 -9.72 -23.67
N ILE A 219 -8.09 -9.11 -24.74
CA ILE A 219 -6.65 -9.13 -25.06
C ILE A 219 -5.85 -8.43 -23.96
N THR A 220 -6.32 -7.28 -23.48
CA THR A 220 -5.63 -6.52 -22.43
C THR A 220 -5.67 -7.25 -21.09
N ALA A 221 -6.80 -7.84 -20.72
CA ALA A 221 -6.93 -8.66 -19.51
C ALA A 221 -5.98 -9.87 -19.55
N LYS A 222 -5.85 -10.54 -20.71
CA LYS A 222 -4.91 -11.65 -20.88
C LYS A 222 -3.46 -11.19 -20.71
N ARG A 223 -3.06 -10.07 -21.32
CA ARG A 223 -1.71 -9.51 -21.16
C ARG A 223 -1.41 -9.17 -19.70
N GLN A 224 -2.38 -8.59 -18.98
CA GLN A 224 -2.22 -8.29 -17.55
C GLN A 224 -2.06 -9.55 -16.70
N ALA A 225 -2.78 -10.63 -17.03
CA ALA A 225 -2.61 -11.91 -16.35
C ALA A 225 -1.23 -12.53 -16.63
N ASP A 226 -0.77 -12.49 -17.88
CA ASP A 226 0.56 -12.97 -18.28
C ASP A 226 1.67 -12.16 -17.59
N ASP A 227 1.53 -10.84 -17.50
CA ASP A 227 2.49 -9.97 -16.79
C ASP A 227 2.51 -10.24 -15.28
N ALA A 228 1.34 -10.48 -14.66
CA ALA A 228 1.24 -10.79 -13.24
C ALA A 228 1.86 -12.15 -12.90
N THR A 229 1.67 -13.16 -13.75
CA THR A 229 2.31 -14.47 -13.58
C THR A 229 3.82 -14.38 -13.76
N ALA A 230 4.30 -13.63 -14.76
CA ALA A 230 5.73 -13.37 -14.95
C ALA A 230 6.37 -12.63 -13.77
N ALA A 231 5.69 -11.63 -13.19
CA ALA A 231 6.17 -10.92 -12.01
C ALA A 231 6.27 -11.84 -10.78
N THR A 232 5.31 -12.75 -10.61
CA THR A 232 5.32 -13.75 -9.53
C THR A 232 6.48 -14.72 -9.70
N ALA A 233 6.71 -15.22 -10.91
CA ALA A 233 7.83 -16.13 -11.21
C ALA A 233 9.20 -15.48 -10.93
N ARG A 234 9.37 -14.19 -11.29
CA ARG A 234 10.60 -13.44 -10.98
C ARG A 234 10.83 -13.29 -9.49
N THR A 235 9.76 -13.06 -8.71
CA THR A 235 9.85 -12.94 -7.25
C THR A 235 10.27 -14.26 -6.62
N GLN A 236 9.66 -15.37 -7.04
CA GLN A 236 10.04 -16.72 -6.57
C GLN A 236 11.49 -17.06 -6.93
N ALA A 237 11.95 -16.71 -8.12
CA ALA A 237 13.34 -16.94 -8.52
C ALA A 237 14.34 -16.20 -7.61
N LEU A 238 14.06 -14.94 -7.28
CA LEU A 238 14.88 -14.14 -6.36
C LEU A 238 14.86 -14.69 -4.93
N GLU A 239 13.73 -15.21 -4.47
CA GLU A 239 13.63 -15.86 -3.15
C GLU A 239 14.47 -17.15 -3.09
N ILE A 240 14.42 -17.97 -4.14
CA ILE A 240 15.24 -19.18 -4.25
C ILE A 240 16.73 -18.84 -4.28
N GLU A 241 17.13 -17.82 -5.04
CA GLU A 241 18.52 -17.36 -5.12
C GLU A 241 19.01 -16.85 -3.75
N ASN A 242 18.22 -16.03 -3.07
CA ASN A 242 18.54 -15.56 -1.73
C ASN A 242 18.65 -16.71 -0.71
N ALA A 243 17.74 -17.68 -0.76
CA ALA A 243 17.80 -18.87 0.08
C ALA A 243 19.09 -19.68 -0.17
N ARG A 244 19.53 -19.78 -1.44
CA ARG A 244 20.78 -20.46 -1.80
C ARG A 244 22.00 -19.73 -1.23
N LEU A 245 22.06 -18.41 -1.35
CA LEU A 245 23.15 -17.60 -0.81
C LEU A 245 23.23 -17.69 0.73
N LEU A 246 22.08 -17.70 1.41
CA LEU A 246 22.04 -17.90 2.87
C LEU A 246 22.52 -19.30 3.28
N ALA A 247 22.13 -20.34 2.54
CA ALA A 247 22.59 -21.70 2.78
C ALA A 247 24.10 -21.86 2.55
N GLU A 248 24.63 -21.24 1.49
CA GLU A 248 26.07 -21.23 1.18
C GLU A 248 26.87 -20.52 2.28
N LYS A 249 26.39 -19.36 2.75
CA LYS A 249 26.99 -18.64 3.87
C LYS A 249 26.99 -19.48 5.15
N ALA A 250 25.88 -20.13 5.49
CA ALA A 250 25.80 -20.99 6.66
C ALA A 250 26.74 -22.21 6.57
N ALA A 251 26.93 -22.78 5.37
CA ALA A 251 27.89 -23.86 5.15
C ALA A 251 29.34 -23.37 5.34
N ALA A 252 29.67 -22.19 4.83
CA ALA A 252 31.00 -21.57 5.02
C ALA A 252 31.30 -21.29 6.51
N GLU A 253 30.31 -20.79 7.27
CA GLU A 253 30.45 -20.55 8.71
C GLU A 253 30.68 -21.85 9.49
N ARG A 254 29.98 -22.95 9.12
CA ARG A 254 30.20 -24.27 9.74
C ARG A 254 31.60 -24.81 9.45
N ALA A 255 32.06 -24.70 8.21
CA ALA A 255 33.42 -25.13 7.82
C ALA A 255 34.50 -24.34 8.58
N ALA A 256 34.31 -23.02 8.74
CA ALA A 256 35.21 -22.19 9.53
C ALA A 256 35.23 -22.58 11.02
N ALA A 257 34.06 -22.86 11.60
CA ALA A 257 33.93 -23.30 12.99
C ALA A 257 34.61 -24.67 13.22
N GLU A 258 34.46 -25.61 12.29
CA GLU A 258 35.11 -26.92 12.36
C GLU A 258 36.64 -26.80 12.28
N LYS A 259 37.16 -25.94 11.39
CA LYS A 259 38.59 -25.66 11.31
C LYS A 259 39.14 -25.06 12.60
N ALA A 260 38.43 -24.09 13.19
CA ALA A 260 38.82 -23.52 14.48
C ALA A 260 38.82 -24.57 15.61
N ALA A 261 37.86 -25.49 15.60
CA ALA A 261 37.80 -26.58 16.58
C ALA A 261 38.96 -27.58 16.43
N THR A 262 39.37 -27.92 15.21
CA THR A 262 40.51 -28.82 14.96
C THR A 262 41.84 -28.17 15.35
N GLU A 263 42.04 -26.89 15.02
CA GLU A 263 43.22 -26.12 15.45
C GLU A 263 43.32 -26.05 16.98
N LYS A 264 42.20 -25.82 17.67
CA LYS A 264 42.17 -25.81 19.14
C LYS A 264 42.56 -27.18 19.73
N ARG A 265 42.00 -28.28 19.21
CA ARG A 265 42.36 -29.65 19.66
C ARG A 265 43.85 -29.95 19.45
N ALA A 266 44.41 -29.52 18.32
CA ALA A 266 45.83 -29.67 18.03
C ALA A 266 46.72 -28.85 18.99
N ALA A 267 46.29 -27.64 19.36
CA ALA A 267 46.98 -26.81 20.34
C ALA A 267 46.93 -27.40 21.76
N ASP A 268 45.79 -27.96 22.17
CA ASP A 268 45.62 -28.59 23.47
C ASP A 268 46.44 -29.90 23.59
N ALA A 269 46.52 -30.69 22.52
CA ALA A 269 47.34 -31.91 22.48
C ALA A 269 48.83 -31.63 22.72
N LYS A 270 49.36 -30.49 22.27
CA LYS A 270 50.76 -30.08 22.50
C LYS A 270 51.05 -29.70 23.96
N LYS A 271 50.03 -29.43 24.78
CA LYS A 271 50.18 -29.01 26.18
C LYS A 271 50.15 -30.16 27.18
N VAL A 272 49.94 -31.41 26.75
CA VAL A 272 49.89 -32.55 27.67
C VAL A 272 51.29 -32.77 28.26
N PRO A 273 51.48 -32.58 29.58
CA PRO A 273 52.78 -32.70 30.21
C PRO A 273 53.24 -34.15 30.12
N ILE A 274 54.44 -34.35 29.59
CA ILE A 274 55.14 -35.64 29.61
C ILE A 274 55.42 -35.94 31.10
N LYS A 275 54.50 -36.66 31.75
CA LYS A 275 54.80 -37.30 33.03
C LYS A 275 55.85 -38.37 32.71
N ALA A 276 57.11 -38.00 32.90
CA ALA A 276 58.23 -38.92 32.87
C ALA A 276 57.94 -40.07 33.84
N ARG A 277 57.67 -41.26 33.29
CA ARG A 277 57.76 -42.51 34.04
C ARG A 277 59.25 -42.75 34.31
N SER A 278 59.73 -42.15 35.38
CA SER A 278 60.92 -42.64 36.08
C SER A 278 60.45 -43.77 36.98
N THR A 279 60.39 -44.98 36.43
CA THR A 279 60.41 -46.21 37.23
C THR A 279 61.84 -46.73 37.10
N MET A 280 62.65 -46.26 38.03
CA MET A 280 63.95 -46.82 38.37
C MET A 280 63.65 -48.07 39.19
N ASP A 281 63.64 -49.23 38.55
CA ASP A 281 63.74 -50.52 39.26
C ASP A 281 65.17 -51.00 39.12
N LEU A 282 65.77 -51.21 40.30
CA LEU A 282 67.11 -51.72 40.60
C LEU A 282 67.24 -53.21 40.26
#